data_AF-A0A0C2IB88-F1
#
_entry.id   AF-A0A0C2IB88-F1
#
_cell.length_a   1.000
_cell.length_b   1.000
_cell.length_c   1.000
_cell.angle_alpha   90.00
_cell.angle_beta   90.00
_cell.angle_gamma   90.00
#
_symmetry.space_group_name_H-M   'P 1'
#
loop_
_entity.id
_entity.type
_entity.pdbx_description
1 polymer ?
#
loop_
_entity_poly.entity_id
_entity_poly.type
_entity_poly.pdbx_seq_one_letter_code
_entity_poly.pdbx_strand_id
1 'polypeptide(L)'
;MRFVGQVTGTGTNINIPNIYLQGTVPDAENLIGVSLSLQLSISPGSLTLFISEGQRLLTVMVHPSQYAANISGQFSGSGYGIFQLA
;
A
#
# COMPACT_ATOMS: atom_id res chain seq x y z
N MET A 1 13.52 -4.94 9.59
CA MET A 1 13.20 -4.54 8.20
C MET A 1 12.11 -3.49 8.22
N ARG A 2 12.20 -2.52 7.32
CA ARG A 2 11.20 -1.46 7.14
C ARG A 2 10.88 -1.34 5.65
N PHE A 3 9.60 -1.20 5.32
CA PHE A 3 9.19 -0.81 3.97
C PHE A 3 9.05 0.71 3.90
N VAL A 4 9.65 1.33 2.89
CA VAL A 4 9.52 2.78 2.62
C VAL A 4 9.07 2.95 1.18
N GLY A 5 8.01 3.72 0.95
CA GLY A 5 7.52 3.97 -0.39
C GLY A 5 6.67 5.23 -0.46
N GLN A 6 6.44 5.68 -1.68
CA GLN A 6 5.59 6.83 -1.97
C GLN A 6 4.70 6.53 -3.17
N VAL A 7 3.49 7.07 -3.12
CA VAL A 7 2.52 7.01 -4.21
C VAL A 7 2.04 8.42 -4.51
N THR A 8 1.99 8.78 -5.79
CA THR A 8 1.40 10.03 -6.26
C THR A 8 0.19 9.71 -7.13
N GLY A 9 -0.84 10.54 -7.07
CA GLY A 9 -2.09 10.25 -7.74
C GLY A 9 -3.09 11.39 -7.66
N THR A 10 -4.33 11.07 -8.00
CA THR A 10 -5.48 11.98 -7.93
C THR A 10 -6.44 11.53 -6.85
N GLY A 11 -7.11 12.49 -6.21
CA GLY A 11 -8.04 12.20 -5.13
C GLY A 11 -8.84 13.41 -4.67
N THR A 12 -9.66 13.18 -3.66
CA THR A 12 -10.42 14.20 -2.93
C THR A 12 -9.80 14.42 -1.55
N ASN A 13 -10.46 15.17 -0.67
CA ASN A 13 -10.04 15.27 0.72
C ASN A 13 -10.11 13.88 1.38
N ILE A 14 -8.95 13.32 1.69
CA ILE A 14 -8.78 12.04 2.37
C ILE A 14 -8.69 12.31 3.87
N ASN A 15 -9.54 11.64 4.65
CA ASN A 15 -9.40 11.59 6.11
C ASN A 15 -9.26 10.13 6.53
N ILE A 16 -8.09 9.79 7.06
CA ILE A 16 -7.77 8.44 7.55
C ILE A 16 -6.86 8.58 8.78
N PRO A 17 -7.44 8.72 9.99
CA PRO A 17 -6.67 9.01 11.19
C PRO A 17 -5.78 7.85 11.64
N ASN A 18 -6.06 6.61 11.20
CA ASN A 18 -5.19 5.44 11.41
C ASN A 18 -5.21 4.53 10.19
N ILE A 19 -4.03 4.18 9.67
CA ILE A 19 -3.88 3.25 8.53
C ILE A 19 -3.23 1.97 9.04
N TYR A 20 -3.99 0.88 8.97
CA TYR A 20 -3.47 -0.48 9.14
C TYR A 20 -3.68 -1.24 7.85
N LEU A 21 -2.62 -1.80 7.29
CA LEU A 21 -2.70 -2.65 6.10
C LEU A 21 -2.16 -4.02 6.43
N GLN A 22 -2.85 -5.04 5.95
CA GLN A 22 -2.48 -6.42 6.18
C GLN A 22 -2.44 -7.16 4.85
N GLY A 23 -1.40 -7.95 4.65
CA GLY A 23 -1.20 -8.78 3.49
C GLY A 23 -0.01 -9.71 3.72
N THR A 24 0.10 -10.75 2.89
CA THR A 24 1.22 -11.70 2.95
C THR A 24 2.18 -11.39 1.81
N VAL A 25 3.42 -11.04 2.13
CA VAL A 25 4.49 -10.83 1.15
C VAL A 25 5.38 -12.08 1.14
N PRO A 26 5.72 -12.64 -0.03
CA PRO A 26 6.74 -13.69 -0.13
C PRO A 26 8.09 -13.18 0.40
N ASP A 27 8.86 -14.03 1.10
CA ASP A 27 10.19 -13.78 1.70
C ASP A 27 10.77 -12.37 1.47
N ALA A 28 10.36 -11.42 2.32
CA ALA A 28 10.74 -10.01 2.20
C ALA A 28 12.27 -9.79 2.24
N GLU A 29 13.01 -10.74 2.78
CA GLU A 29 14.48 -10.79 2.80
C GLU A 29 15.08 -10.79 1.38
N ASN A 30 14.44 -11.48 0.44
CA ASN A 30 14.87 -11.52 -0.96
C ASN A 30 14.50 -10.24 -1.75
N LEU A 31 13.69 -9.36 -1.15
CA LEU A 31 13.20 -8.12 -1.76
C LEU A 31 13.92 -6.87 -1.20
N ILE A 32 14.89 -7.05 -0.30
CA ILE A 32 15.70 -5.94 0.22
C ILE A 32 16.47 -5.30 -0.94
N GLY A 33 16.38 -3.98 -1.06
CA GLY A 33 17.07 -3.27 -2.15
C GLY A 33 16.31 -3.22 -3.48
N VAL A 34 15.26 -4.02 -3.65
CA VAL A 34 14.49 -4.10 -4.90
C VAL A 34 13.47 -2.96 -4.94
N SER A 35 13.43 -2.22 -6.06
CA SER A 35 12.39 -1.22 -6.31
C SER A 35 11.10 -1.92 -6.70
N LEU A 36 10.09 -1.82 -5.84
CA LEU A 36 8.78 -2.42 -6.03
C LEU A 36 7.77 -1.37 -6.48
N SER A 37 6.99 -1.73 -7.49
CA SER A 37 5.89 -0.90 -7.98
C SER A 37 4.73 -0.94 -6.99
N LEU A 38 4.16 0.24 -6.72
CA LEU A 38 3.03 0.42 -5.82
C LEU A 38 1.83 0.96 -6.58
N GLN A 39 0.65 0.43 -6.27
CA GLN A 39 -0.63 1.00 -6.70
C GLN A 39 -1.56 1.10 -5.48
N LEU A 40 -1.95 2.33 -5.14
CA LEU A 40 -2.80 2.61 -3.98
C LEU A 40 -4.17 3.06 -4.46
N SER A 41 -5.22 2.41 -3.94
CA SER A 41 -6.60 2.82 -4.12
C SER A 41 -7.25 3.03 -2.76
N ILE A 42 -7.88 4.18 -2.58
CA ILE A 42 -8.66 4.54 -1.40
C ILE A 42 -10.07 4.86 -1.86
N SER A 43 -11.06 4.27 -1.21
CA SER A 43 -12.47 4.59 -1.40
C SER A 43 -13.14 4.68 -0.02
N PRO A 44 -14.36 5.22 0.08
CA PRO A 44 -15.08 5.23 1.35
C PRO A 44 -15.19 3.82 1.93
N GLY A 45 -14.66 3.63 3.15
CA GLY A 45 -14.64 2.34 3.82
C GLY A 45 -13.60 1.33 3.32
N SER A 46 -12.72 1.67 2.37
CA SER A 46 -11.72 0.72 1.87
C SER A 46 -10.40 1.36 1.46
N LEU A 47 -9.32 0.61 1.64
CA LEU A 47 -8.00 0.95 1.14
C LEU A 47 -7.32 -0.35 0.70
N THR A 48 -6.76 -0.33 -0.51
CA THR A 48 -6.02 -1.44 -1.10
C THR A 48 -4.70 -0.93 -1.66
N LEU A 49 -3.60 -1.59 -1.30
CA LEU A 49 -2.27 -1.34 -1.82
C LEU A 49 -1.73 -2.61 -2.50
N PHE A 50 -1.49 -2.53 -3.80
CA PHE A 50 -0.83 -3.58 -4.57
C PHE A 50 0.68 -3.34 -4.58
N ILE A 51 1.46 -4.40 -4.37
CA ILE A 51 2.92 -4.38 -4.46
C ILE A 51 3.35 -5.39 -5.51
N SER A 52 4.12 -4.94 -6.49
CA SER A 52 4.58 -5.76 -7.61
C SER A 52 6.08 -5.61 -7.88
N GLU A 53 6.70 -6.69 -8.36
CA GLU A 53 8.03 -6.69 -8.95
C GLU A 53 7.88 -6.77 -10.48
N GLY A 54 8.07 -5.64 -11.17
CA GLY A 54 7.72 -5.53 -12.59
C GLY A 54 6.23 -5.82 -12.81
N GLN A 55 5.92 -6.86 -13.60
CA GLN A 55 4.54 -7.31 -13.85
C GLN A 55 4.04 -8.37 -12.85
N ARG A 56 4.91 -8.89 -11.98
CA ARG A 56 4.54 -9.93 -11.01
C ARG A 56 3.95 -9.28 -9.77
N LEU A 57 2.67 -9.52 -9.51
CA LEU A 57 2.03 -9.16 -8.25
C LEU A 57 2.63 -10.01 -7.11
N LEU A 58 3.18 -9.34 -6.10
CA LEU A 58 3.76 -10.00 -4.92
C LEU A 58 2.73 -10.12 -3.81
N THR A 59 2.02 -9.01 -3.52
CA THR A 59 0.97 -9.00 -2.50
C THR A 59 -0.07 -7.93 -2.76
N VAL A 60 -1.21 -8.10 -2.11
CA VAL A 60 -2.24 -7.09 -1.95
C VAL A 60 -2.42 -6.87 -0.47
N MET A 61 -2.16 -5.65 -0.01
CA MET A 61 -2.39 -5.25 1.37
C MET A 61 -3.70 -4.50 1.46
N VAL A 62 -4.59 -4.95 2.33
CA VAL A 62 -5.93 -4.37 2.49
C VAL A 62 -6.10 -3.80 3.89
N HIS A 63 -6.90 -2.75 3.99
CA HIS A 63 -7.34 -2.26 5.28
C HIS A 63 -8.37 -3.22 5.90
N PRO A 64 -8.14 -3.73 7.12
CA PRO A 64 -9.08 -4.64 7.77
C PRO A 64 -10.45 -3.99 7.96
N SER A 65 -11.51 -4.74 7.69
CA SER A 65 -12.90 -4.26 7.77
C SER A 65 -13.27 -3.73 9.16
N GLN A 66 -12.69 -4.28 10.22
CA GLN A 66 -12.88 -3.82 11.60
C GLN A 66 -12.41 -2.37 11.86
N TYR A 67 -11.62 -1.78 10.95
CA TYR A 67 -11.14 -0.39 11.04
C TYR A 67 -11.72 0.52 9.93
N ALA A 68 -12.56 -0.02 9.03
CA ALA A 68 -13.04 0.64 7.81
C ALA A 68 -13.91 1.88 8.03
N ALA A 69 -14.59 2.00 9.17
CA ALA A 69 -15.56 3.08 9.43
C ALA A 69 -14.97 4.50 9.37
N ASN A 70 -13.64 4.64 9.42
CA ASN A 70 -12.95 5.91 9.52
C ASN A 70 -12.28 6.39 8.23
N ILE A 71 -12.51 5.72 7.09
CA ILE A 71 -11.96 6.12 5.80
C ILE A 71 -13.01 6.92 5.03
N SER A 72 -12.75 8.21 4.83
CA SER A 72 -13.51 9.06 3.91
C SER A 72 -12.61 9.64 2.81
N GLY A 73 -13.21 9.91 1.65
CA GLY A 73 -12.52 10.42 0.48
C GLY A 73 -12.18 9.33 -0.53
N GLN A 74 -11.51 9.73 -1.61
CA GLN A 74 -11.11 8.85 -2.69
C GLN A 74 -9.69 9.20 -3.13
N PHE A 75 -8.91 8.20 -3.50
CA PHE A 75 -7.59 8.37 -4.08
C PHE A 75 -7.25 7.20 -5.00
N SER A 76 -6.56 7.49 -6.09
CA SER A 76 -5.92 6.48 -6.93
C SER A 76 -4.57 6.99 -7.39
N GLY A 77 -3.54 6.19 -7.20
CA GLY A 77 -2.19 6.57 -7.60
C GLY A 77 -1.25 5.39 -7.73
N SER A 78 -0.08 5.68 -8.29
CA SER A 78 1.03 4.74 -8.38
C SER A 78 2.35 5.34 -7.91
N GLY A 79 3.32 4.49 -7.64
CA GLY A 79 4.64 4.91 -7.25
C GLY A 79 5.54 3.73 -6.96
N TYR A 80 6.51 3.93 -6.08
CA TYR A 80 7.53 2.94 -5.79
C TYR A 80 7.85 2.88 -4.30
N GLY A 81 8.33 1.72 -3.87
CA GLY A 81 8.86 1.52 -2.54
C GLY A 81 9.89 0.39 -2.49
N ILE A 82 10.51 0.24 -1.34
CA ILE A 82 11.67 -0.62 -1.15
C ILE A 82 11.68 -1.16 0.28
N PHE A 83 12.08 -2.43 0.43
CA PHE A 83 12.43 -2.98 1.73
C PHE A 83 13.86 -2.59 2.09
N GLN A 84 14.03 -2.06 3.30
CA GLN A 84 15.30 -1.63 3.87
C GLN A 84 15.59 -2.43 5.14
N LEU A 85 16.86 -2.76 5.35
CA LEU A 85 17.35 -3.14 6.68
C LEU A 85 17.17 -1.92 7.59
N ALA A 86 16.56 -2.15 8.75
CA ALA A 86 16.23 -1.09 9.70
C ALA A 86 17.45 -0.70 10.53
#